data_AF-X1F3Q4-F1
#
_entry.id   AF-X1F3Q4-F1
#
_cell.length_a   1.000
_cell.length_b   1.000
_cell.length_c   1.000
_cell.angle_alpha   90.00
_cell.angle_beta   90.00
_cell.angle_gamma   90.00
#
_symmetry.space_group_name_H-M   'P 1'
#
loop_
_entity.id
_entity.type
_entity.pdbx_description
1 polymer ?
#
loop_
_entity_poly.entity_id
_entity_poly.type
_entity_poly.pdbx_seq_one_letter_code
_entity_poly.pdbx_strand_id
1 'polypeptide(L)'
;FLVVFVLISACAETVEKKPEIGAQAEWMAPKKILMHTPGDEVFLGVLHPDAALFEKPFNIKKAGEQHREYIDRLRGYGAAVYTVLDVLLEGTLNEEGNAVPGPELDALRNFAAKSLTIDSSAVSLDMQDEQVSYKEKTISQLSPDELAKIILLRPTVHLYSTETNTGLGATYEMDPVMRLPGQLDNLIPINGHPFTKKLRW
;
A
#
# COMPACT_ATOMS: atom_id res chain seq x y z
N PHE A 1 6.93 25.57 57.65
CA PHE A 1 6.57 24.30 57.00
C PHE A 1 5.30 24.55 56.18
N LEU A 2 5.43 24.86 54.88
CA LEU A 2 5.25 23.93 53.73
C LEU A 2 3.76 23.53 53.58
N VAL A 3 3.02 23.68 52.48
CA VAL A 3 3.28 24.14 51.11
C VAL A 3 1.93 24.43 50.42
N VAL A 4 1.95 25.31 49.43
CA VAL A 4 0.88 25.64 48.46
C VAL A 4 0.76 24.53 47.41
N PHE A 5 -0.44 24.24 46.88
CA PHE A 5 -0.78 23.91 45.46
C PHE A 5 -2.09 23.09 45.42
N VAL A 6 -3.22 23.67 44.98
CA VAL A 6 -3.71 23.88 43.60
C VAL A 6 -4.72 22.79 43.18
N LEU A 7 -5.89 23.36 42.90
CA LEU A 7 -7.12 22.89 42.28
C LEU A 7 -6.96 22.40 40.83
N ILE A 8 -7.93 21.58 40.41
CA ILE A 8 -8.53 21.42 39.06
C ILE A 8 -8.19 20.16 38.25
N SER A 9 -9.24 19.35 38.16
CA SER A 9 -9.62 18.36 37.14
C SER A 9 -9.33 18.81 35.70
N ALA A 10 -8.75 17.93 34.88
CA ALA A 10 -9.08 17.85 33.45
C ALA A 10 -8.53 16.56 32.83
N CYS A 11 -9.35 16.01 31.95
CA CYS A 11 -9.14 14.90 31.04
C CYS A 11 -7.71 14.81 30.49
N ALA A 12 -7.08 13.65 30.63
CA ALA A 12 -5.97 13.27 29.77
C ALA A 12 -6.54 12.64 28.49
N GLU A 13 -7.05 13.49 27.60
CA GLU A 13 -7.01 13.18 26.17
C GLU A 13 -5.55 13.25 25.76
N THR A 14 -4.94 12.08 25.55
CA THR A 14 -3.70 11.96 24.81
C THR A 14 -4.02 12.36 23.37
N VAL A 15 -3.86 13.64 23.06
CA VAL A 15 -3.86 14.14 21.69
C VAL A 15 -2.72 13.43 20.95
N GLU A 16 -3.07 12.47 20.09
CA GLU A 16 -2.16 11.90 19.10
C GLU A 16 -1.53 13.05 18.31
N LYS A 17 -0.25 13.30 18.56
CA LYS A 17 0.50 14.33 17.86
C LYS A 17 0.77 13.83 16.45
N LYS A 18 -0.13 14.20 15.53
CA LYS A 18 -0.01 13.93 14.09
C LYS A 18 1.39 14.34 13.63
N PRO A 19 2.15 13.48 12.91
CA PRO A 19 3.46 13.88 12.41
C PRO A 19 3.31 15.11 11.52
N GLU A 20 4.11 16.15 11.77
CA GLU A 20 4.26 17.29 10.86
C GLU A 20 4.93 16.78 9.58
N ILE A 21 4.14 16.31 8.63
CA ILE A 21 4.59 15.93 7.30
C ILE A 21 4.73 17.24 6.52
N GLY A 22 5.96 17.59 6.14
CA GLY A 22 6.32 18.92 5.66
C GLY A 22 7.73 18.96 5.06
N ALA A 23 7.87 19.59 3.91
CA ALA A 23 9.13 19.99 3.31
C ALA A 23 9.20 21.51 3.42
N GLN A 24 10.20 22.00 4.14
CA GLN A 24 10.35 23.44 4.36
C GLN A 24 10.78 24.16 3.07
N ALA A 25 11.66 23.52 2.29
CA ALA A 25 12.12 23.95 0.98
C ALA A 25 12.79 22.76 0.25
N GLU A 26 12.87 22.82 -1.08
CA GLU A 26 13.44 21.74 -1.91
C GLU A 26 14.97 21.60 -1.82
N TRP A 27 15.66 22.67 -1.41
CA TRP A 27 17.12 22.68 -1.26
C TRP A 27 17.61 22.31 0.15
N MET A 28 16.68 22.14 1.11
CA MET A 28 17.03 21.69 2.45
C MET A 28 17.23 20.18 2.45
N ALA A 29 18.21 19.70 3.23
CA ALA A 29 18.46 18.28 3.34
C ALA A 29 17.20 17.54 3.85
N PRO A 30 16.72 16.51 3.14
CA PRO A 30 15.52 15.78 3.53
C PRO A 30 15.78 14.93 4.77
N LYS A 31 14.87 14.99 5.74
CA LYS A 31 14.95 14.17 6.97
C LYS A 31 14.27 12.82 6.82
N LYS A 32 13.13 12.78 6.13
CA LYS A 32 12.34 11.58 5.85
C LYS A 32 11.96 11.56 4.38
N ILE A 33 12.12 10.42 3.73
CA ILE A 33 11.81 10.23 2.31
C ILE A 33 10.96 8.97 2.18
N LEU A 34 9.83 9.08 1.47
CA LEU A 34 9.03 7.93 1.06
C LEU A 34 9.33 7.62 -0.41
N MET A 35 9.68 6.37 -0.69
CA MET A 35 10.01 5.89 -2.02
C MET A 35 9.26 4.59 -2.33
N HIS A 36 9.34 4.13 -3.57
CA HIS A 36 8.81 2.85 -4.00
C HIS A 36 9.86 2.19 -4.87
N THR A 37 10.23 0.97 -4.49
CA THR A 37 11.18 0.16 -5.24
C THR A 37 10.39 -0.66 -6.25
N PRO A 38 10.72 -0.60 -7.56
CA PRO A 38 10.06 -1.40 -8.58
C PRO A 38 10.13 -2.91 -8.26
N GLY A 39 8.99 -3.57 -8.35
CA GLY A 39 8.79 -5.00 -8.14
C GLY A 39 8.02 -5.65 -9.30
N ASP A 40 7.26 -6.69 -9.01
CA ASP A 40 6.54 -7.46 -10.03
C ASP A 40 5.45 -6.62 -10.72
N GLU A 41 4.94 -5.59 -10.04
CA GLU A 41 3.89 -4.72 -10.57
C GLU A 41 4.30 -3.99 -11.85
N VAL A 42 5.59 -3.72 -12.07
CA VAL A 42 6.05 -3.06 -13.31
C VAL A 42 6.16 -4.02 -14.50
N PHE A 43 5.95 -5.33 -14.32
CA PHE A 43 6.18 -6.33 -15.36
C PHE A 43 5.34 -6.11 -16.62
N LEU A 44 4.03 -5.89 -16.51
CA LEU A 44 3.22 -5.64 -17.72
C LEU A 44 3.63 -4.34 -18.42
N GLY A 45 4.16 -3.36 -17.68
CA GLY A 45 4.68 -2.14 -18.27
C GLY A 45 5.98 -2.35 -19.05
N VAL A 46 6.80 -3.33 -18.66
CA VAL A 46 7.97 -3.73 -19.47
C VAL A 46 7.54 -4.44 -20.76
N LEU A 47 6.40 -5.14 -20.75
CA LEU A 47 5.86 -5.80 -21.95
C LEU A 47 5.29 -4.79 -22.97
N HIS A 48 4.71 -3.68 -22.50
CA HIS A 48 4.21 -2.60 -23.36
C HIS A 48 4.67 -1.21 -22.85
N PRO A 49 5.94 -0.84 -23.08
CA PRO A 49 6.55 0.39 -22.55
C PRO A 49 5.76 1.66 -22.87
N ASP A 50 5.27 1.82 -24.11
CA ASP A 50 4.57 3.03 -24.53
C ASP A 50 3.28 3.27 -23.73
N ALA A 51 2.48 2.21 -23.52
CA ALA A 51 1.26 2.26 -22.71
C ALA A 51 1.58 2.52 -21.22
N ALA A 52 2.70 1.98 -20.75
CA ALA A 52 3.23 2.24 -19.42
C ALA A 52 4.18 3.45 -19.36
N LEU A 53 4.13 4.38 -20.34
CA LEU A 53 5.02 5.55 -20.53
C LEU A 53 6.47 5.33 -20.05
N PHE A 54 7.04 4.17 -20.34
CA PHE A 54 8.45 3.87 -20.19
C PHE A 54 9.11 4.13 -21.55
N GLU A 55 10.31 4.71 -21.54
CA GLU A 55 11.05 4.97 -22.78
C GLU A 55 11.40 3.65 -23.52
N LYS A 56 11.67 2.58 -22.78
CA LYS A 56 12.04 1.26 -23.31
C LYS A 56 11.85 0.16 -22.26
N PRO A 57 11.83 -1.12 -22.66
CA PRO A 57 11.91 -2.23 -21.73
C PRO A 57 13.20 -2.17 -20.91
N PHE A 58 13.14 -2.59 -19.65
CA PHE A 58 14.29 -2.63 -18.75
C PHE A 58 14.28 -3.89 -17.87
N ASN A 59 15.42 -4.19 -17.25
CA ASN A 59 15.53 -5.32 -16.33
C ASN A 59 15.06 -4.91 -14.92
N ILE A 60 13.92 -5.46 -14.50
CA ILE A 60 13.25 -5.13 -13.23
C ILE A 60 14.15 -5.45 -12.04
N LYS A 61 14.80 -6.63 -12.03
CA LYS A 61 15.70 -7.03 -10.95
C LYS A 61 16.86 -6.04 -10.79
N LYS A 62 17.49 -5.66 -11.90
CA LYS A 62 18.59 -4.67 -11.90
C LYS A 62 18.11 -3.29 -11.47
N ALA A 63 16.92 -2.86 -11.91
CA ALA A 63 16.34 -1.60 -11.47
C ALA A 63 16.09 -1.60 -9.95
N GLY A 64 15.58 -2.69 -9.39
CA GLY A 64 15.41 -2.87 -7.94
C GLY A 64 16.74 -2.85 -7.17
N GLU A 65 17.79 -3.48 -7.70
CA GLU A 65 19.16 -3.43 -7.13
C GLU A 65 19.71 -1.99 -7.11
N GLN A 66 19.65 -1.29 -8.25
CA GLN A 66 20.09 0.10 -8.37
C GLN A 66 19.29 1.04 -7.46
N HIS A 67 17.99 0.81 -7.32
CA HIS A 67 17.15 1.59 -6.42
C HIS A 67 17.50 1.37 -4.95
N ARG A 68 17.82 0.13 -4.54
CA ARG A 68 18.31 -0.15 -3.18
C ARG A 68 19.65 0.53 -2.91
N GLU A 69 20.60 0.49 -3.85
CA GLU A 69 21.86 1.22 -3.72
C GLU A 69 21.64 2.73 -3.56
N TYR A 70 20.65 3.30 -4.28
CA TYR A 70 20.29 4.70 -4.14
C TYR A 70 19.72 5.02 -2.76
N ILE A 71 18.81 4.19 -2.25
CA ILE A 71 18.27 4.29 -0.89
C ILE A 71 19.40 4.24 0.15
N ASP A 72 20.34 3.32 0.01
CA ASP A 72 21.45 3.14 0.96
C ASP A 72 22.36 4.37 0.98
N ARG A 73 22.60 5.00 -0.18
CA ARG A 73 23.34 6.28 -0.25
C ARG A 73 22.60 7.40 0.47
N LEU A 74 21.28 7.54 0.27
CA LEU A 74 20.47 8.55 0.96
C LEU A 74 20.51 8.36 2.48
N ARG A 75 20.41 7.11 2.94
CA ARG A 75 20.57 6.74 4.35
C ARG A 75 21.97 7.10 4.88
N GLY A 76 23.01 6.86 4.08
CA GLY A 76 24.39 7.26 4.38
C GLY A 76 24.58 8.77 4.54
N TYR A 77 23.73 9.59 3.90
CA TYR A 77 23.70 11.05 4.08
C TYR A 77 22.80 11.52 5.25
N GLY A 78 22.24 10.60 6.04
CA GLY A 78 21.47 10.90 7.23
C GLY A 78 19.97 11.05 7.03
N ALA A 79 19.43 10.74 5.84
CA ALA A 79 17.99 10.70 5.61
C ALA A 79 17.39 9.37 6.08
N ALA A 80 16.23 9.41 6.74
CA ALA A 80 15.43 8.21 6.97
C ALA A 80 14.60 7.91 5.70
N VAL A 81 14.88 6.79 5.05
CA VAL A 81 14.18 6.40 3.81
C VAL A 81 13.29 5.20 4.08
N TYR A 82 12.01 5.35 3.75
CA TYR A 82 10.96 4.35 3.86
C TYR A 82 10.50 3.97 2.45
N THR A 83 10.28 2.68 2.20
CA THR A 83 9.60 2.23 0.99
C THR A 83 8.09 2.11 1.22
N VAL A 84 7.29 2.16 0.15
CA VAL A 84 5.85 1.90 0.21
C VAL A 84 5.56 0.53 0.83
N LEU A 85 6.37 -0.48 0.52
CA LEU A 85 6.24 -1.80 1.14
C LEU A 85 6.57 -1.76 2.63
N ASP A 86 7.63 -1.05 3.04
CA ASP A 86 7.98 -0.88 4.45
C ASP A 86 6.78 -0.31 5.23
N VAL A 87 6.11 0.70 4.67
CA VAL A 87 4.95 1.37 5.29
C VAL A 87 3.71 0.48 5.29
N LEU A 88 3.46 -0.28 4.23
CA LEU A 88 2.31 -1.19 4.17
C LEU A 88 2.44 -2.37 5.16
N LEU A 89 3.68 -2.82 5.40
CA LEU A 89 3.95 -3.98 6.25
C LEU A 89 4.28 -3.61 7.70
N GLU A 90 4.43 -2.32 8.02
CA GLU A 90 4.74 -1.83 9.37
C GLU A 90 3.71 -2.35 10.39
N GLY A 91 4.18 -3.04 11.43
CA GLY A 91 3.34 -3.62 12.48
C GLY A 91 2.55 -4.88 12.09
N THR A 92 2.68 -5.37 10.85
CA THR A 92 1.92 -6.54 10.36
C THR A 92 2.69 -7.87 10.45
N LEU A 93 4.02 -7.80 10.58
CA LEU A 93 4.92 -8.94 10.59
C LEU A 93 5.81 -8.91 11.85
N ASN A 94 6.12 -10.09 12.40
CA ASN A 94 7.13 -10.24 13.44
C ASN A 94 8.54 -10.41 12.81
N GLU A 95 9.58 -10.53 13.64
CA GLU A 95 10.96 -10.73 13.19
C GLU A 95 11.18 -12.02 12.37
N GLU A 96 10.28 -13.00 12.51
CA GLU A 96 10.31 -14.27 11.78
C GLU A 96 9.55 -14.21 10.45
N GLY A 97 8.90 -13.08 10.13
CA GLY A 97 8.06 -12.92 8.94
C GLY A 97 6.66 -13.53 9.07
N ASN A 98 6.21 -13.82 10.30
CA ASN A 98 4.86 -14.30 10.57
C ASN A 98 3.90 -13.13 10.83
N ALA A 99 2.65 -13.28 10.38
CA ALA A 99 1.61 -12.26 10.57
C ALA A 99 1.32 -12.01 12.06
N VAL A 100 1.27 -10.73 12.44
CA VAL A 100 0.92 -10.29 13.80
C VAL A 100 -0.51 -9.76 13.79
N PRO A 101 -1.44 -10.39 14.54
CA PRO A 101 -2.79 -9.86 14.69
C PRO A 101 -2.77 -8.47 15.36
N GLY A 102 -3.46 -7.51 14.77
CA GLY A 102 -3.50 -6.14 15.26
C GLY A 102 -4.24 -5.20 14.30
N PRO A 103 -4.50 -3.95 14.73
CA PRO A 103 -5.20 -2.96 13.92
C PRO A 103 -4.48 -2.64 12.60
N GLU A 104 -3.16 -2.77 12.54
CA GLU A 104 -2.35 -2.57 11.35
C GLU A 104 -2.62 -3.65 10.29
N LEU A 105 -2.66 -4.92 10.72
CA LEU A 105 -2.99 -6.04 9.83
C LEU A 105 -4.44 -5.95 9.34
N ASP A 106 -5.36 -5.54 10.21
CA ASP A 106 -6.76 -5.34 9.82
C ASP A 106 -6.91 -4.18 8.83
N ALA A 107 -6.16 -3.09 9.00
CA ALA A 107 -6.10 -2.00 8.04
C ALA A 107 -5.54 -2.47 6.68
N LEU A 108 -4.47 -3.28 6.68
CA LEU A 108 -3.88 -3.85 5.47
C LEU A 108 -4.87 -4.76 4.74
N ARG A 109 -5.55 -5.66 5.46
CA ARG A 109 -6.61 -6.53 4.91
C ARG A 109 -7.74 -5.72 4.30
N ASN A 110 -8.21 -4.68 4.99
CA ASN A 110 -9.26 -3.80 4.49
C ASN A 110 -8.83 -3.08 3.21
N PHE A 111 -7.58 -2.65 3.11
CA PHE A 111 -7.07 -1.98 1.90
C PHE A 111 -6.90 -2.97 0.74
N ALA A 112 -6.36 -4.16 1.00
CA ALA A 112 -6.26 -5.24 0.03
C ALA A 112 -7.65 -5.66 -0.48
N ALA A 113 -8.63 -5.80 0.40
CA ALA A 113 -10.01 -6.12 0.03
C ALA A 113 -10.64 -5.06 -0.90
N LYS A 114 -10.32 -3.77 -0.72
CA LYS A 114 -10.75 -2.69 -1.63
C LYS A 114 -10.02 -2.71 -2.97
N SER A 115 -8.82 -3.29 -3.02
CA SER A 115 -7.96 -3.33 -4.21
C SER A 115 -8.17 -4.59 -5.06
N LEU A 116 -8.80 -5.63 -4.50
CA LEU A 116 -9.20 -6.84 -5.21
C LEU A 116 -10.64 -6.73 -5.71
N THR A 117 -10.86 -6.98 -6.99
CA THR A 117 -12.21 -7.10 -7.57
C THR A 117 -12.49 -8.56 -7.90
N ILE A 118 -13.63 -9.10 -7.45
CA ILE A 118 -14.19 -10.36 -7.95
C ILE A 118 -15.41 -9.98 -8.76
N ASP A 119 -15.30 -10.09 -10.07
CA ASP A 119 -16.41 -9.87 -11.00
C ASP A 119 -17.16 -11.18 -11.20
N SER A 120 -18.28 -11.32 -10.48
CA SER A 120 -19.19 -12.45 -10.56
C SER A 120 -20.42 -12.17 -11.44
N SER A 121 -20.38 -11.13 -12.27
CA SER A 121 -21.55 -10.73 -13.07
C SER A 121 -22.03 -11.80 -14.07
N ALA A 122 -21.14 -12.70 -14.50
CA ALA A 122 -21.45 -13.79 -15.43
C ALA A 122 -21.83 -15.12 -14.76
N VAL A 123 -22.05 -15.14 -13.44
CA VAL A 123 -22.57 -16.31 -12.70
C VAL A 123 -23.95 -16.03 -12.09
N SER A 124 -24.66 -17.08 -11.64
CA SER A 124 -26.01 -16.95 -11.05
C SER A 124 -26.02 -16.11 -9.77
N LEU A 125 -27.12 -15.40 -9.52
CA LEU A 125 -27.27 -14.50 -8.35
C LEU A 125 -26.92 -15.18 -7.01
N ASP A 126 -27.38 -16.41 -6.78
CA ASP A 126 -27.08 -17.16 -5.56
C ASP A 126 -25.56 -17.32 -5.35
N MET A 127 -24.81 -17.57 -6.44
CA MET A 127 -23.36 -17.69 -6.40
C MET A 127 -22.66 -16.33 -6.22
N GLN A 128 -23.26 -15.22 -6.67
CA GLN A 128 -22.69 -13.88 -6.50
C GLN A 128 -22.61 -13.51 -5.02
N ASP A 129 -23.67 -13.79 -4.25
CA ASP A 129 -23.70 -13.53 -2.82
C ASP A 129 -22.66 -14.38 -2.07
N GLU A 130 -22.46 -15.64 -2.50
CA GLU A 130 -21.42 -16.51 -1.97
C GLU A 130 -20.01 -15.96 -2.23
N GLN A 131 -19.77 -15.31 -3.38
CA GLN A 131 -18.46 -14.75 -3.71
C GLN A 131 -18.03 -13.60 -2.79
N VAL A 132 -18.98 -12.84 -2.25
CA VAL A 132 -18.68 -11.77 -1.28
C VAL A 132 -18.06 -12.37 -0.02
N SER A 133 -18.70 -13.40 0.54
CA SER A 133 -18.20 -14.10 1.73
C SER A 133 -16.90 -14.85 1.44
N TYR A 134 -16.78 -15.43 0.24
CA TYR A 134 -15.56 -16.12 -0.20
C TYR A 134 -14.37 -15.17 -0.28
N LYS A 135 -14.56 -13.95 -0.80
CA LYS A 135 -13.53 -12.91 -0.87
C LYS A 135 -13.01 -12.55 0.52
N GLU A 136 -13.91 -12.27 1.46
CA GLU A 136 -13.53 -11.90 2.83
C GLU A 136 -12.75 -13.02 3.52
N LYS A 137 -13.22 -14.27 3.38
CA LYS A 137 -12.53 -15.44 3.91
C LYS A 137 -11.13 -15.58 3.30
N THR A 138 -11.01 -15.43 1.99
CA THR A 138 -9.72 -15.52 1.29
C THR A 138 -8.75 -14.46 1.82
N ILE A 139 -9.14 -13.19 1.85
CA ILE A 139 -8.31 -12.09 2.37
C ILE A 139 -7.87 -12.33 3.82
N SER A 140 -8.74 -12.92 4.67
CA SER A 140 -8.38 -13.19 6.06
C SER A 140 -7.23 -14.19 6.23
N GLN A 141 -7.05 -15.08 5.25
CA GLN A 141 -6.07 -16.18 5.28
C GLN A 141 -4.74 -15.83 4.60
N LEU A 142 -4.68 -14.75 3.83
CA LEU A 142 -3.48 -14.33 3.13
C LEU A 142 -2.42 -13.75 4.08
N SER A 143 -1.16 -13.95 3.72
CA SER A 143 -0.02 -13.32 4.39
C SER A 143 0.04 -11.82 4.10
N PRO A 144 0.67 -11.01 4.98
CA PRO A 144 0.85 -9.57 4.75
C PRO A 144 1.51 -9.23 3.41
N ASP A 145 2.51 -10.02 2.97
CA ASP A 145 3.16 -9.83 1.67
C ASP A 145 2.19 -10.03 0.50
N GLU A 146 1.32 -11.04 0.55
CA GLU A 146 0.29 -11.27 -0.47
C GLU A 146 -0.76 -10.16 -0.47
N LEU A 147 -1.14 -9.66 0.71
CA LEU A 147 -2.04 -8.51 0.83
C LEU A 147 -1.43 -7.24 0.21
N ALA A 148 -0.13 -6.99 0.46
CA ALA A 148 0.60 -5.89 -0.16
C ALA A 148 0.66 -6.05 -1.68
N LYS A 149 0.89 -7.26 -2.20
CA LYS A 149 0.84 -7.55 -3.64
C LYS A 149 -0.53 -7.28 -4.24
N ILE A 150 -1.62 -7.65 -3.57
CA ILE A 150 -2.98 -7.32 -4.04
C ILE A 150 -3.16 -5.81 -4.18
N ILE A 151 -2.66 -5.03 -3.23
CA ILE A 151 -2.73 -3.55 -3.27
C ILE A 151 -1.95 -3.00 -4.47
N LEU A 152 -0.76 -3.53 -4.74
CA LEU A 152 0.09 -3.07 -5.84
C LEU A 152 -0.36 -3.55 -7.22
N LEU A 153 -0.95 -4.75 -7.33
CA LEU A 153 -1.34 -5.36 -8.61
C LEU A 153 -2.79 -5.06 -9.01
N ARG A 154 -3.64 -4.69 -8.04
CA ARG A 154 -5.08 -4.41 -8.20
C ARG A 154 -5.78 -5.42 -9.12
N PRO A 155 -5.75 -6.71 -8.76
CA PRO A 155 -6.27 -7.76 -9.63
C PRO A 155 -7.80 -7.72 -9.71
N THR A 156 -8.31 -8.06 -10.89
CA THR A 156 -9.72 -8.39 -11.13
C THR A 156 -9.83 -9.85 -11.55
N VAL A 157 -10.63 -10.62 -10.81
CA VAL A 157 -10.95 -12.01 -11.12
C VAL A 157 -12.33 -12.04 -11.77
N HIS A 158 -12.40 -12.31 -13.07
CA HIS A 158 -13.66 -12.46 -13.78
C HIS A 158 -14.10 -13.92 -13.74
N LEU A 159 -15.24 -14.17 -13.10
CA LEU A 159 -15.80 -15.50 -12.94
C LEU A 159 -16.86 -15.77 -14.00
N TYR A 160 -16.88 -17.00 -14.51
CA TYR A 160 -17.91 -17.48 -15.41
C TYR A 160 -18.29 -18.92 -15.05
N SER A 161 -19.53 -19.30 -15.36
CA SER A 161 -20.02 -20.66 -15.10
C SER A 161 -19.39 -21.66 -16.08
N THR A 162 -19.04 -22.85 -15.57
CA THR A 162 -18.56 -23.96 -16.40
C THR A 162 -19.21 -25.26 -15.98
N GLU A 163 -19.33 -26.21 -16.92
CA GLU A 163 -19.89 -27.54 -16.64
C GLU A 163 -18.86 -28.50 -16.00
N THR A 164 -17.65 -28.03 -15.68
CA THR A 164 -16.53 -28.85 -15.21
C THR A 164 -16.10 -28.53 -13.78
N ASN A 165 -15.59 -29.55 -13.08
CA ASN A 165 -14.94 -29.48 -11.77
C ASN A 165 -15.80 -28.82 -10.67
N THR A 166 -15.57 -27.53 -10.43
CA THR A 166 -16.16 -26.73 -9.35
C THR A 166 -17.37 -25.92 -9.80
N GLY A 167 -17.73 -25.96 -11.08
CA GLY A 167 -18.80 -25.15 -11.65
C GLY A 167 -18.38 -23.73 -12.03
N LEU A 168 -17.13 -23.34 -11.74
CA LEU A 168 -16.60 -21.99 -11.95
C LEU A 168 -15.29 -22.03 -12.74
N GLY A 169 -15.22 -21.17 -13.75
CA GLY A 169 -13.98 -20.79 -14.44
C GLY A 169 -13.63 -19.35 -14.10
N ALA A 170 -12.35 -19.00 -14.26
CA ALA A 170 -11.86 -17.66 -14.01
C ALA A 170 -10.90 -17.18 -15.10
N THR A 171 -10.96 -15.90 -15.42
CA THR A 171 -9.89 -15.16 -16.11
C THR A 171 -9.39 -14.05 -15.21
N TYR A 172 -8.10 -13.71 -15.33
CA TYR A 172 -7.43 -12.76 -14.46
C TYR A 172 -7.00 -11.54 -15.27
N GLU A 173 -7.44 -10.38 -14.80
CA GLU A 173 -6.99 -9.08 -15.26
C GLU A 173 -6.22 -8.41 -14.12
N MET A 174 -5.23 -7.59 -14.44
CA MET A 174 -4.50 -6.80 -13.46
C MET A 174 -4.45 -5.35 -13.93
N ASP A 175 -4.62 -4.42 -12.98
CA ASP A 175 -4.35 -2.98 -13.16
C ASP A 175 -3.22 -2.55 -12.21
N PRO A 176 -1.98 -3.00 -12.43
CA PRO A 176 -0.92 -2.77 -11.46
C PRO A 176 -0.57 -1.29 -11.38
N VAL A 177 -0.05 -0.89 -10.22
CA VAL A 177 0.49 0.45 -9.97
C VAL A 177 1.85 0.59 -10.66
N MET A 178 1.84 0.62 -12.00
CA MET A 178 3.01 0.76 -12.88
C MET A 178 3.79 2.04 -12.63
N ARG A 179 3.04 3.06 -12.25
CA ARG A 179 3.52 4.31 -11.69
C ARG A 179 2.66 4.56 -10.48
N LEU A 180 3.28 4.84 -9.34
CA LEU A 180 2.62 5.65 -8.34
C LEU A 180 2.45 7.04 -8.97
N PRO A 181 1.24 7.49 -9.30
CA PRO A 181 1.06 8.88 -9.66
C PRO A 181 1.46 9.69 -8.42
N GLY A 182 2.64 10.32 -8.46
CA GLY A 182 2.98 11.35 -7.49
C GLY A 182 4.11 11.10 -6.51
N GLN A 183 5.21 10.44 -6.89
CA GLN A 183 6.47 10.67 -6.17
C GLN A 183 6.97 12.13 -6.28
N LEU A 184 6.50 12.89 -7.29
CA LEU A 184 6.53 14.36 -7.27
C LEU A 184 5.14 15.00 -7.06
N ASP A 185 4.08 14.52 -7.71
CA ASP A 185 2.79 15.23 -7.70
C ASP A 185 1.94 15.09 -6.42
N ASN A 186 2.18 14.08 -5.56
CA ASN A 186 1.36 13.84 -4.35
C ASN A 186 2.15 13.94 -3.03
N LEU A 187 3.47 14.12 -3.08
CA LEU A 187 4.36 14.08 -1.92
C LEU A 187 5.20 15.35 -1.73
N ILE A 188 4.74 16.51 -2.22
CA ILE A 188 5.29 17.81 -1.81
C ILE A 188 4.43 18.36 -0.66
N PRO A 189 4.74 18.05 0.61
CA PRO A 189 4.06 18.70 1.71
C PRO A 189 4.59 20.13 1.83
N ILE A 190 3.88 21.09 1.25
CA ILE A 190 4.14 22.52 1.42
C ILE A 190 3.59 22.95 2.79
N ASN A 191 4.48 23.47 3.64
CA ASN A 191 4.26 23.96 5.02
C ASN A 191 2.80 24.06 5.51
N GLY A 192 2.47 23.31 6.57
CA GLY A 192 1.40 23.63 7.52
C GLY A 192 -0.04 23.35 7.08
N HIS A 193 -0.29 22.91 5.85
CA HIS A 193 -1.62 22.51 5.42
C HIS A 193 -1.69 20.99 5.18
N PRO A 194 -2.43 20.22 6.01
CA PRO A 194 -2.79 18.87 5.61
C PRO A 194 -3.62 18.92 4.33
N PHE A 195 -3.32 18.04 3.38
CA PHE A 195 -4.09 17.89 2.14
C PHE A 195 -5.60 17.85 2.43
N THR A 196 -6.31 18.91 2.04
CA THR A 196 -7.78 18.95 1.94
C THR A 196 -8.19 18.68 0.50
N LYS A 197 -7.72 17.57 -0.07
CA LYS A 197 -8.52 16.89 -1.08
C LYS A 197 -9.00 15.62 -0.42
N LYS A 198 -10.33 15.51 -0.24
CA LYS A 198 -10.99 14.24 0.04
C LYS A 198 -10.44 13.22 -0.96
N LEU A 199 -9.50 12.39 -0.51
CA LEU A 199 -9.29 11.07 -1.08
C LEU A 199 -10.63 10.36 -0.87
N ARG A 200 -11.47 10.38 -1.90
CA ARG A 200 -12.54 9.41 -2.02
C ARG A 200 -11.84 8.08 -2.24
N TRP A 201 -11.61 7.36 -1.15
CA TRP A 201 -11.46 5.92 -1.13
C TRP A 201 -12.81 5.27 -1.39
#